data_AF-A0A1H0LZ04-F1
#
_entry.id   AF-A0A1H0LZ04-F1
#
_cell.length_a   1.000
_cell.length_b   1.000
_cell.length_c   1.000
_cell.angle_alpha   90.00
_cell.angle_beta   90.00
_cell.angle_gamma   90.00
#
_symmetry.space_group_name_H-M   'P 1'
#
loop_
_entity.id
_entity.type
_entity.pdbx_description
1 polymer ?
#
loop_
_entity_poly.entity_id
_entity_poly.type
_entity_poly.pdbx_seq_one_letter_code
_entity_poly.pdbx_strand_id
1 'polypeptide(L)'
;MIRKLSRVFTLLLLVGCIGFAAPAWGAEKPFSTPGGISYEMKEITVQYAAEFTAYPLSTAKTSVSKSVYEAVYNSEAKPLQVLYGAVKLTSLTGYTFTEEFIRVSDSTHFARGLSNGGSWIYNANNQVRGQDTEFVTGKKLEGSSVVKDYSDGWKMIRFSRSWDDYGNPMKLGISFKWDLKGTADPFFQKLTETEYQIDLSSLRHTGGIQAVQR
;
A
#
# COMPACT_ATOMS: atom_id res chain seq x y z
N MET A 1 -56.82 -1.75 32.37
CA MET A 1 -56.15 -2.71 31.47
C MET A 1 -56.02 -2.09 30.09
N ILE A 2 -54.82 -1.63 29.75
CA ILE A 2 -54.52 -0.91 28.49
C ILE A 2 -53.68 -1.84 27.64
N ARG A 3 -54.17 -2.26 26.47
CA ARG A 3 -53.37 -2.95 25.46
C ARG A 3 -53.09 -1.98 24.31
N LYS A 4 -51.83 -1.55 24.20
CA LYS A 4 -51.29 -0.82 23.05
C LYS A 4 -50.90 -1.84 21.98
N LEU A 5 -51.54 -1.79 20.81
CA LEU A 5 -51.08 -2.44 19.58
C LEU A 5 -50.07 -1.50 18.90
N SER A 6 -48.79 -1.86 18.95
CA SER A 6 -47.73 -1.20 18.18
C SER A 6 -47.60 -1.90 16.83
N ARG A 7 -47.67 -1.11 15.75
CA ARG A 7 -47.48 -1.54 14.36
C ARG A 7 -45.99 -1.77 14.11
N VAL A 8 -45.59 -2.99 13.82
CA VAL A 8 -44.25 -3.32 13.33
C VAL A 8 -44.26 -3.19 11.81
N PHE A 9 -43.52 -2.21 11.30
CA PHE A 9 -43.17 -2.10 9.88
C PHE A 9 -42.06 -3.12 9.57
N THR A 10 -42.39 -4.14 8.79
CA THR A 10 -41.39 -5.03 8.17
C THR A 10 -40.99 -4.43 6.82
N LEU A 11 -39.82 -3.81 6.76
CA LEU A 11 -39.23 -3.35 5.50
C LEU A 11 -38.43 -4.53 4.90
N LEU A 12 -39.06 -5.27 3.99
CA LEU A 12 -38.36 -6.18 3.08
C LEU A 12 -37.65 -5.33 2.02
N LEU A 13 -36.32 -5.23 2.10
CA LEU A 13 -35.50 -4.74 0.99
C LEU A 13 -35.23 -5.92 0.04
N LEU A 14 -36.06 -5.97 -1.00
CA LEU A 14 -35.76 -6.63 -2.27
C LEU A 14 -34.53 -5.94 -2.87
N VAL A 15 -33.39 -6.64 -2.95
CA VAL A 15 -32.33 -6.28 -3.90
C VAL A 15 -32.45 -7.25 -5.06
N GLY A 16 -32.96 -6.72 -6.16
CA GLY A 16 -33.13 -7.43 -7.41
C GLY A 16 -31.81 -7.91 -7.98
N CYS A 17 -31.85 -9.14 -8.47
CA CYS A 17 -30.82 -9.76 -9.28
C CYS A 17 -30.58 -8.94 -10.55
N ILE A 18 -29.45 -8.25 -10.63
CA ILE A 18 -28.85 -7.88 -11.92
C ILE A 18 -27.79 -8.93 -12.21
N GLY A 19 -28.10 -9.77 -13.19
CA GLY A 19 -27.22 -10.83 -13.64
C GLY A 19 -25.94 -10.26 -14.23
N PHE A 20 -24.83 -10.59 -13.58
CA PHE A 20 -23.55 -10.70 -14.27
C PHE A 20 -23.35 -12.17 -14.59
N ALA A 21 -23.31 -12.50 -15.87
CA ALA A 21 -22.80 -13.77 -16.33
C ALA A 21 -21.38 -13.93 -15.79
N ALA A 22 -21.22 -14.83 -14.82
CA ALA A 22 -19.91 -15.27 -14.37
C ALA A 22 -19.24 -16.04 -15.52
N PRO A 23 -18.04 -15.66 -15.98
CA PRO A 23 -17.20 -16.63 -16.65
C PRO A 23 -16.69 -17.59 -15.57
N ALA A 24 -17.10 -18.84 -15.74
CA ALA A 24 -16.50 -20.09 -15.32
C ALA A 24 -15.36 -20.03 -14.28
N TRP A 25 -15.60 -20.71 -13.16
CA TRP A 25 -14.54 -21.31 -12.36
C TRP A 25 -13.72 -22.27 -13.26
N GLY A 26 -12.42 -22.03 -13.36
CA GLY A 26 -11.51 -22.90 -14.10
C GLY A 26 -10.15 -22.27 -14.35
N ALA A 27 -9.12 -22.93 -13.81
CA ALA A 27 -7.68 -22.66 -13.88
C ALA A 27 -7.16 -21.52 -12.99
N GLU A 28 -6.53 -21.94 -11.88
CA GLU A 28 -5.34 -21.26 -11.36
C GLU A 28 -4.48 -20.81 -12.54
N LYS A 29 -4.18 -19.52 -12.65
CA LYS A 29 -3.11 -19.08 -13.55
C LYS A 29 -1.79 -19.37 -12.84
N PRO A 30 -0.99 -20.36 -13.28
CA PRO A 30 0.40 -20.39 -12.88
C PRO A 30 1.06 -19.12 -13.41
N PHE A 31 1.81 -18.42 -12.55
CA PHE A 31 2.72 -17.39 -13.00
C PHE A 31 3.70 -18.00 -14.02
N SER A 32 3.83 -17.36 -15.18
CA SER A 32 4.65 -17.82 -16.30
C SER A 32 6.13 -17.45 -16.19
N THR A 33 6.60 -17.05 -15.02
CA THR A 33 8.00 -16.67 -14.78
C THR A 33 8.60 -17.50 -13.65
N PRO A 34 9.75 -18.17 -13.85
CA PRO A 34 10.44 -18.88 -12.78
C PRO A 34 10.75 -17.95 -11.60
N GLY A 35 10.28 -18.30 -10.40
CA GLY A 35 10.61 -17.59 -9.14
C GLY A 35 9.47 -16.81 -8.47
N GLY A 36 8.29 -16.72 -9.09
CA GLY A 36 7.10 -16.13 -8.46
C GLY A 36 6.47 -17.07 -7.42
N ILE A 37 6.10 -16.56 -6.25
CA ILE A 37 5.39 -17.31 -5.20
C ILE A 37 4.11 -16.56 -4.83
N SER A 38 2.97 -17.25 -4.72
CA SER A 38 1.73 -16.71 -4.20
C SER A 38 1.26 -17.47 -2.97
N TYR A 39 0.65 -16.77 -2.03
CA TYR A 39 0.04 -17.33 -0.82
C TYR A 39 -1.41 -16.83 -0.71
N GLU A 40 -2.37 -17.74 -0.74
CA GLU A 40 -3.78 -17.40 -0.50
C GLU A 40 -4.03 -17.08 0.97
N MET A 41 -4.81 -16.03 1.20
CA MET A 41 -5.29 -15.63 2.52
C MET A 41 -6.76 -15.97 2.64
N LYS A 42 -7.14 -16.54 3.78
CA LYS A 42 -8.53 -16.76 4.16
C LYS A 42 -9.24 -15.43 4.42
N GLU A 43 -8.53 -14.49 5.02
CA GLU A 43 -9.07 -13.19 5.43
C GLU A 43 -7.96 -12.14 5.36
N ILE A 44 -8.32 -10.94 4.89
CA ILE A 44 -7.47 -9.76 4.87
C ILE A 44 -8.26 -8.62 5.50
N THR A 45 -7.75 -8.09 6.60
CA THR A 45 -8.44 -7.04 7.37
C THR A 45 -7.54 -5.83 7.52
N VAL A 46 -7.98 -4.68 7.00
CA VAL A 46 -7.27 -3.41 7.17
C VAL A 46 -7.38 -2.99 8.64
N GLN A 47 -6.24 -2.82 9.31
CA GLN A 47 -6.18 -2.39 10.71
C GLN A 47 -6.07 -0.88 10.82
N TYR A 48 -5.27 -0.29 9.93
CA TYR A 48 -5.02 1.14 9.85
C TYR A 48 -4.69 1.48 8.40
N ALA A 49 -5.17 2.63 7.94
CA ALA A 49 -4.76 3.21 6.68
C ALA A 49 -4.71 4.73 6.82
N ALA A 50 -3.72 5.33 6.18
CA ALA A 50 -3.59 6.76 6.08
C ALA A 50 -3.14 7.17 4.69
N GLU A 51 -3.58 8.34 4.30
CA GLU A 51 -3.28 8.94 3.02
C GLU A 51 -2.81 10.38 3.19
N PHE A 52 -1.88 10.80 2.34
CA PHE A 52 -1.36 12.16 2.29
C PHE A 52 -0.79 12.45 0.90
N THR A 53 -0.55 13.73 0.64
CA THR A 53 0.13 14.19 -0.58
C THR A 53 1.60 14.45 -0.28
N ALA A 54 2.47 14.01 -1.19
CA ALA A 54 3.88 14.35 -1.19
C ALA A 54 4.20 15.17 -2.44
N TYR A 55 4.75 16.38 -2.25
CA TYR A 55 5.06 17.29 -3.34
C TYR A 55 6.53 17.13 -3.75
N PRO A 56 6.85 17.11 -5.04
CA PRO A 56 8.23 17.08 -5.48
C PRO A 56 8.93 18.36 -5.01
N LEU A 57 10.07 18.20 -4.37
CA LEU A 57 10.96 19.32 -4.10
C LEU A 57 11.65 19.67 -5.41
N SER A 58 11.80 20.96 -5.67
CA SER A 58 12.62 21.48 -6.76
C SER A 58 14.10 21.24 -6.44
N THR A 59 14.54 19.99 -6.39
CA THR A 59 15.95 19.62 -6.32
C THR A 59 16.40 19.30 -7.73
N ALA A 60 16.68 20.34 -8.50
CA ALA A 60 17.49 20.18 -9.70
C ALA A 60 18.88 19.67 -9.25
N LYS A 61 19.08 18.36 -9.17
CA LYS A 61 20.41 17.79 -9.34
C LYS A 61 20.74 17.94 -10.82
N THR A 62 21.32 19.09 -11.15
CA THR A 62 21.85 19.41 -12.47
C THR A 62 23.03 18.50 -12.75
N SER A 63 22.77 17.26 -13.14
CA SER A 63 23.78 16.40 -13.73
C SER A 63 23.08 15.38 -14.61
N VAL A 64 23.26 15.59 -15.92
CA VAL A 64 22.79 14.81 -17.08
C VAL A 64 21.48 15.31 -17.70
N SER A 65 21.59 15.64 -18.99
CA SER A 65 20.53 15.99 -19.95
C SER A 65 19.29 15.10 -19.81
N LYS A 66 18.10 15.71 -19.60
CA LYS A 66 16.75 15.11 -19.58
C LYS A 66 16.71 13.65 -19.10
N SER A 67 16.23 13.41 -17.88
CA SER A 67 15.91 12.06 -17.40
C SER A 67 15.12 11.25 -18.44
N VAL A 68 15.30 9.93 -18.51
CA VAL A 68 14.55 9.06 -19.43
C VAL A 68 13.05 9.26 -19.28
N TYR A 69 12.58 9.56 -18.06
CA TYR A 69 11.19 9.94 -17.80
C TYR A 69 10.76 11.21 -18.54
N GLU A 70 11.55 12.29 -18.49
CA GLU A 70 11.26 13.52 -19.25
C GLU A 70 11.34 13.30 -20.76
N ALA A 71 12.21 12.41 -21.20
CA ALA A 71 12.30 12.03 -22.62
C ALA A 71 11.08 11.21 -23.08
N VAL A 72 10.50 10.37 -22.21
CA VAL A 72 9.36 9.49 -22.52
C VAL A 72 8.01 10.19 -22.33
N TYR A 73 7.85 10.98 -21.27
CA TYR A 73 6.56 11.57 -20.88
C TYR A 73 6.50 13.09 -21.04
N ASN A 74 7.61 13.76 -21.34
CA ASN A 74 7.70 15.22 -21.53
C ASN A 74 7.00 16.02 -20.39
N SER A 75 7.15 15.54 -19.16
CA SER A 75 6.48 16.07 -17.97
C SER A 75 7.46 16.17 -16.81
N GLU A 76 7.31 17.21 -16.01
CA GLU A 76 7.98 17.36 -14.72
C GLU A 76 7.46 16.32 -13.71
N ALA A 77 8.17 16.19 -12.59
CA ALA A 77 7.70 15.39 -11.46
C ALA A 77 6.35 15.94 -10.95
N LYS A 78 5.43 15.03 -10.64
CA LYS A 78 4.09 15.38 -10.15
C LYS A 78 3.96 15.12 -8.65
N PRO A 79 3.03 15.79 -7.96
CA PRO A 79 2.64 15.38 -6.61
C PRO A 79 2.22 13.91 -6.58
N LEU A 80 2.61 13.22 -5.50
CA LEU A 80 2.22 11.83 -5.25
C LEU A 80 1.10 11.79 -4.23
N GLN A 81 0.03 11.08 -4.57
CA GLN A 81 -0.88 10.57 -3.56
C GLN A 81 -0.27 9.31 -2.96
N VAL A 82 0.00 9.34 -1.65
CA VAL A 82 0.53 8.22 -0.90
C VAL A 82 -0.59 7.66 -0.03
N LEU A 83 -0.78 6.34 -0.10
CA LEU A 83 -1.64 5.56 0.78
C LEU A 83 -0.76 4.51 1.46
N TYR A 84 -0.70 4.51 2.78
CA TYR A 84 0.03 3.52 3.55
C TYR A 84 -0.83 2.98 4.70
N GLY A 85 -0.50 1.81 5.21
CA GLY A 85 -1.24 1.25 6.33
C GLY A 85 -0.75 -0.11 6.75
N ALA A 86 -1.55 -0.77 7.58
CA ALA A 86 -1.32 -2.11 8.08
C ALA A 86 -2.53 -3.00 7.81
N VAL A 87 -2.26 -4.23 7.39
CA VAL A 87 -3.25 -5.29 7.17
C VAL A 87 -2.93 -6.48 8.06
N LYS A 88 -3.97 -7.05 8.66
CA LYS A 88 -3.91 -8.38 9.26
C LYS A 88 -4.24 -9.41 8.19
N LEU A 89 -3.35 -10.36 8.00
CA LEU A 89 -3.45 -11.44 7.04
C LEU A 89 -3.65 -12.75 7.78
N THR A 90 -4.74 -13.45 7.49
CA THR A 90 -5.05 -14.77 8.04
C THR A 90 -4.87 -15.82 6.95
N SER A 91 -3.95 -16.75 7.14
CA SER A 91 -3.72 -17.85 6.20
C SER A 91 -4.89 -18.84 6.18
N LEU A 92 -4.92 -19.72 5.19
CA LEU A 92 -5.87 -20.85 5.14
C LEU A 92 -5.73 -21.80 6.35
N THR A 93 -4.54 -21.88 6.95
CA THR A 93 -4.27 -22.67 8.17
C THR A 93 -4.69 -21.96 9.46
N GLY A 94 -5.20 -20.73 9.38
CA GLY A 94 -5.62 -19.92 10.52
C GLY A 94 -4.50 -19.15 11.22
N TYR A 95 -3.26 -19.24 10.72
CA TYR A 95 -2.16 -18.42 11.23
C TYR A 95 -2.35 -16.96 10.82
N THR A 96 -2.15 -16.03 11.75
CA THR A 96 -2.33 -14.59 11.49
C THR A 96 -1.04 -13.81 11.66
N PHE A 97 -0.79 -12.86 10.77
CA PHE A 97 0.34 -11.94 10.85
C PHE A 97 -0.05 -10.56 10.31
N THR A 98 0.67 -9.52 10.74
CA THR A 98 0.46 -8.15 10.28
C THR A 98 1.55 -7.76 9.30
N GLU A 99 1.16 -7.15 8.19
CA GLU A 99 2.07 -6.54 7.24
C GLU A 99 1.66 -5.10 6.95
N GLU A 100 2.64 -4.28 6.63
CA GLU A 100 2.36 -2.95 6.13
C GLU A 100 2.24 -2.96 4.61
N PHE A 101 1.43 -2.05 4.09
CA PHE A 101 1.32 -1.79 2.68
C PHE A 101 1.60 -0.31 2.38
N ILE A 102 2.06 -0.05 1.16
CA ILE A 102 2.16 1.30 0.61
C ILE A 102 1.74 1.30 -0.86
N ARG A 103 1.13 2.39 -1.29
CA ARG A 103 0.88 2.75 -2.68
C ARG A 103 1.24 4.23 -2.87
N VAL A 104 2.02 4.51 -3.90
CA VAL A 104 2.32 5.87 -4.37
C VAL A 104 1.79 6.02 -5.79
N SER A 105 1.19 7.16 -6.12
CA SER A 105 0.60 7.37 -7.44
C SER A 105 0.60 8.85 -7.85
N ASP A 106 0.87 9.10 -9.13
CA ASP A 106 0.80 10.43 -9.76
C ASP A 106 -0.52 10.68 -10.50
N SER A 107 -1.58 9.93 -10.13
CA SER A 107 -2.89 9.75 -10.81
C SER A 107 -2.92 8.85 -12.05
N THR A 108 -1.82 8.73 -12.80
CA THR A 108 -1.77 7.91 -14.04
C THR A 108 -1.03 6.60 -13.80
N HIS A 109 0.08 6.68 -13.08
CA HIS A 109 0.97 5.59 -12.75
C HIS A 109 0.94 5.35 -11.24
N PHE A 110 1.35 4.16 -10.83
CA PHE A 110 1.50 3.86 -9.42
C PHE A 110 2.58 2.80 -9.19
N ALA A 111 3.18 2.86 -8.01
CA ALA A 111 3.96 1.77 -7.45
C ALA A 111 3.34 1.40 -6.11
N ARG A 112 3.35 0.11 -5.79
CA ARG A 112 2.84 -0.40 -4.52
C ARG A 112 3.70 -1.53 -4.03
N GLY A 113 3.65 -1.80 -2.74
CA GLY A 113 4.32 -2.95 -2.16
C GLY A 113 3.79 -3.29 -0.78
N LEU A 114 4.11 -4.49 -0.35
CA LEU A 114 4.01 -4.94 1.04
C LEU A 114 5.40 -4.91 1.68
N SER A 115 5.44 -4.69 2.98
CA SER A 115 6.67 -4.71 3.76
C SER A 115 7.38 -6.05 3.58
N ASN A 116 8.69 -6.03 3.36
CA ASN A 116 9.47 -7.25 3.30
C ASN A 116 9.74 -7.73 4.75
N GLY A 117 9.22 -8.92 5.09
CA GLY A 117 9.22 -9.43 6.46
C GLY A 117 7.99 -9.00 7.27
N GLY A 118 7.48 -9.90 8.12
CA GLY A 118 6.48 -9.59 9.15
C GLY A 118 7.08 -8.60 10.13
N SER A 119 7.01 -7.32 9.75
CA SER A 119 8.02 -6.33 10.09
C SER A 119 8.15 -6.13 11.60
N TRP A 120 9.39 -5.93 12.06
CA TRP A 120 9.76 -5.60 13.44
C TRP A 120 9.24 -4.20 13.87
N ILE A 121 8.38 -3.62 13.04
CA ILE A 121 7.66 -2.40 13.33
C ILE A 121 6.61 -2.68 14.38
N TYR A 122 6.05 -3.88 14.46
CA TYR A 122 5.09 -4.23 15.49
C TYR A 122 5.70 -5.22 16.45
N ASN A 123 5.54 -4.98 17.76
CA ASN A 123 5.83 -5.99 18.76
C ASN A 123 4.74 -7.09 18.77
N ALA A 124 4.90 -8.10 19.63
CA ALA A 124 3.89 -9.17 19.79
C ALA A 124 2.49 -8.67 20.24
N ASN A 125 2.40 -7.45 20.79
CA ASN A 125 1.16 -6.81 21.20
C ASN A 125 0.59 -5.85 20.13
N ASN A 126 1.13 -5.85 18.90
CA ASN A 126 0.80 -4.89 17.85
C ASN A 126 1.00 -3.43 18.29
N GLN A 127 2.11 -3.12 18.95
CA GLN A 127 2.54 -1.74 19.22
C GLN A 127 3.67 -1.38 18.26
N VAL A 128 3.61 -0.15 17.74
CA VAL A 128 4.60 0.38 16.79
C VAL A 128 5.94 0.58 17.52
N ARG A 129 7.03 0.08 16.94
CA ARG A 129 8.43 0.15 17.43
C ARG A 129 9.39 0.67 16.37
N GLY A 130 9.17 0.29 15.11
CA GLY A 130 10.07 0.62 14.01
C GLY A 130 9.73 1.96 13.38
N GLN A 131 10.75 2.73 13.02
CA GLN A 131 10.59 4.05 12.38
C GLN A 131 10.69 3.99 10.86
N ASP A 132 11.15 2.86 10.30
CA ASP A 132 11.40 2.69 8.88
C ASP A 132 10.76 1.40 8.38
N THR A 133 10.11 1.48 7.22
CA THR A 133 9.60 0.32 6.48
C THR A 133 10.16 0.33 5.07
N GLU A 134 10.66 -0.82 4.63
CA GLU A 134 11.01 -1.05 3.23
C GLU A 134 9.96 -1.94 2.56
N PHE A 135 9.38 -1.41 1.47
CA PHE A 135 8.40 -2.09 0.64
C PHE A 135 9.06 -2.44 -0.68
N VAL A 136 9.18 -3.73 -0.98
CA VAL A 136 9.69 -4.17 -2.28
C VAL A 136 8.50 -4.39 -3.20
N THR A 137 8.45 -3.71 -4.33
CA THR A 137 7.25 -3.68 -5.19
C THR A 137 6.86 -5.04 -5.79
N GLY A 138 7.81 -5.97 -5.85
CA GLY A 138 7.54 -7.35 -6.24
C GLY A 138 6.70 -8.12 -5.24
N LYS A 139 6.59 -7.67 -3.99
CA LYS A 139 5.68 -8.23 -2.99
C LYS A 139 4.43 -7.35 -2.86
N LYS A 140 3.23 -7.89 -3.11
CA LYS A 140 1.98 -7.12 -3.17
C LYS A 140 0.75 -7.97 -2.82
N LEU A 141 -0.35 -7.31 -2.46
CA LEU A 141 -1.67 -7.94 -2.43
C LEU A 141 -2.31 -7.91 -3.82
N GLU A 142 -2.81 -9.07 -4.25
CA GLU A 142 -3.64 -9.23 -5.45
C GLU A 142 -4.86 -10.07 -5.10
N GLY A 143 -6.03 -9.41 -4.99
CA GLY A 143 -7.24 -10.07 -4.50
C GLY A 143 -7.07 -10.59 -3.07
N SER A 144 -7.24 -11.89 -2.88
CA SER A 144 -7.06 -12.59 -1.59
C SER A 144 -5.62 -13.09 -1.37
N SER A 145 -4.69 -12.79 -2.26
CA SER A 145 -3.36 -13.43 -2.25
C SER A 145 -2.23 -12.44 -1.98
N VAL A 146 -1.23 -12.88 -1.23
CA VAL A 146 0.09 -12.22 -1.18
C VAL A 146 0.94 -12.82 -2.29
N VAL A 147 1.28 -12.00 -3.27
CA VAL A 147 2.13 -12.36 -4.40
C VAL A 147 3.54 -11.82 -4.17
N LYS A 148 4.55 -12.63 -4.49
CA LYS A 148 5.97 -12.28 -4.54
C LYS A 148 6.49 -12.60 -5.94
N ASP A 149 6.68 -11.60 -6.76
CA ASP A 149 7.27 -11.69 -8.09
C ASP A 149 8.25 -10.53 -8.30
N TYR A 150 9.52 -10.84 -8.46
CA TYR A 150 10.60 -9.88 -8.64
C TYR A 150 11.16 -9.87 -10.08
N SER A 151 10.44 -10.46 -11.03
CA SER A 151 10.86 -10.52 -12.45
C SER A 151 11.07 -9.14 -13.08
N ASP A 152 10.28 -8.14 -12.66
CA ASP A 152 10.43 -6.73 -13.06
C ASP A 152 11.49 -5.96 -12.26
N GLY A 153 12.25 -6.66 -11.43
CA GLY A 153 13.37 -6.11 -10.70
C GLY A 153 13.12 -5.76 -9.25
N TRP A 154 14.20 -5.31 -8.60
CA TRP A 154 14.18 -4.93 -7.18
C TRP A 154 14.01 -3.43 -7.02
N LYS A 155 12.75 -2.99 -7.07
CA LYS A 155 12.31 -1.62 -6.77
C LYS A 155 11.80 -1.54 -5.34
N MET A 156 12.29 -0.57 -4.59
CA MET A 156 12.02 -0.38 -3.16
C MET A 156 11.47 1.02 -2.89
N ILE A 157 10.37 1.07 -2.14
CA ILE A 157 9.86 2.28 -1.52
C ILE A 157 10.26 2.19 -0.05
N ARG A 158 10.96 3.19 0.49
CA ARG A 158 11.23 3.31 1.92
C ARG A 158 10.35 4.40 2.50
N PHE A 159 9.67 4.10 3.58
CA PHE A 159 8.85 5.04 4.32
C PHE A 159 9.37 5.17 5.74
N SER A 160 9.68 6.40 6.14
CA SER A 160 10.15 6.73 7.48
C SER A 160 9.11 7.54 8.23
N ARG A 161 8.99 7.27 9.53
CA ARG A 161 7.99 7.83 10.42
C ARG A 161 8.61 8.08 11.78
N SER A 162 8.35 9.27 12.33
CA SER A 162 8.53 9.54 13.75
C SER A 162 7.19 9.94 14.34
N TRP A 163 6.91 9.48 15.55
CA TRP A 163 5.68 9.77 16.26
C TRP A 163 5.96 10.44 17.59
N ASP A 164 4.95 11.13 18.12
CA ASP A 164 4.93 11.51 19.52
C ASP A 164 4.51 10.32 20.41
N ASP A 165 4.44 10.56 21.73
CA ASP A 165 4.08 9.55 22.72
C ASP A 165 2.63 9.06 22.63
N TYR A 166 1.81 9.76 21.86
CA TYR A 166 0.41 9.43 21.62
C TYR A 166 0.21 8.73 20.26
N GLY A 167 1.29 8.50 19.51
CA GLY A 167 1.25 7.88 18.18
C GLY A 167 0.90 8.86 17.05
N ASN A 168 0.86 10.17 17.31
CA ASN A 168 0.64 11.15 16.24
C ASN A 168 1.91 11.30 15.39
N PRO A 169 1.80 11.31 14.05
CA PRO A 169 2.96 11.47 13.19
C PRO A 169 3.54 12.89 13.32
N MET A 170 4.81 12.97 13.73
CA MET A 170 5.56 14.22 13.84
C MET A 170 6.36 14.53 12.58
N LYS A 171 6.92 13.50 11.94
CA LYS A 171 7.70 13.60 10.70
C LYS A 171 7.48 12.35 9.88
N LEU A 172 7.32 12.54 8.59
CA LEU A 172 7.23 11.48 7.60
C LEU A 172 8.29 11.73 6.54
N GLY A 173 8.89 10.67 6.02
CA GLY A 173 9.79 10.73 4.87
C GLY A 173 9.52 9.57 3.92
N ILE A 174 9.74 9.81 2.63
CA ILE A 174 9.62 8.78 1.60
C ILE A 174 10.82 8.86 0.67
N SER A 175 11.38 7.70 0.31
CA SER A 175 12.46 7.61 -0.65
C SER A 175 12.34 6.35 -1.49
N PHE A 176 13.01 6.37 -2.64
CA PHE A 176 12.89 5.33 -3.65
C PHE A 176 14.28 4.83 -4.04
N LYS A 177 14.41 3.52 -4.19
CA LYS A 177 15.64 2.88 -4.66
C LYS A 177 15.27 1.83 -5.69
N TRP A 178 16.04 1.80 -6.77
CA TRP A 178 15.93 0.75 -7.77
C TRP A 178 17.31 0.19 -8.07
N ASP A 179 17.53 -1.07 -7.72
CA ASP A 179 18.67 -1.82 -8.23
C ASP A 179 18.28 -2.21 -9.67
N LEU A 180 18.93 -1.59 -10.68
CA LEU A 180 18.61 -1.60 -12.13
C LEU A 180 18.72 -3.00 -12.80
N LYS A 181 18.21 -4.02 -12.13
CA LYS A 181 18.03 -5.38 -12.63
C LYS A 181 16.55 -5.53 -12.91
N GLY A 182 16.14 -5.70 -14.16
CA GLY A 182 14.73 -5.87 -14.54
C GLY A 182 14.29 -4.96 -15.67
N THR A 183 12.99 -4.99 -15.97
CA THR A 183 12.34 -4.23 -17.04
C THR A 183 12.45 -2.72 -16.78
N ALA A 184 12.74 -1.95 -17.83
CA ALA A 184 12.76 -0.49 -17.77
C ALA A 184 11.40 0.07 -17.27
N ASP A 185 11.43 0.89 -16.23
CA ASP A 185 10.26 1.52 -15.61
C ASP A 185 10.55 3.01 -15.44
N PRO A 186 10.21 3.83 -16.45
CA PRO A 186 10.50 5.24 -16.40
C PRO A 186 9.83 5.93 -15.22
N PHE A 187 8.62 5.50 -14.83
CA PHE A 187 7.91 6.07 -13.67
C PHE A 187 8.72 5.87 -12.40
N PHE A 188 9.13 4.64 -12.11
CA PHE A 188 9.92 4.37 -10.91
C PHE A 188 11.30 5.03 -10.97
N GLN A 189 11.91 5.13 -12.16
CA GLN A 189 13.14 5.92 -12.34
C GLN A 189 12.97 7.36 -11.88
N LYS A 190 11.89 8.04 -12.31
CA LYS A 190 11.62 9.42 -11.88
C LYS A 190 11.44 9.55 -10.38
N LEU A 191 10.80 8.56 -9.75
CA LEU A 191 10.69 8.50 -8.29
C LEU A 191 12.08 8.47 -7.64
N THR A 192 13.04 7.70 -8.18
CA THR A 192 14.41 7.64 -7.63
C THR A 192 15.23 8.92 -7.85
N GLU A 193 14.88 9.73 -8.84
CA GLU A 193 15.57 10.98 -9.18
C GLU A 193 14.98 12.21 -8.48
N THR A 194 13.82 12.07 -7.82
CA THR A 194 13.05 13.18 -7.25
C THR A 194 12.97 13.07 -5.73
N GLU A 195 13.33 14.14 -5.04
CA GLU A 195 13.08 14.27 -3.60
C GLU A 195 11.64 14.77 -3.37
N TYR A 196 10.97 14.26 -2.33
CA TYR A 196 9.58 14.62 -2.03
C TYR A 196 9.45 15.16 -0.60
N GLN A 197 8.67 16.22 -0.46
CA GLN A 197 8.23 16.75 0.82
C GLN A 197 6.79 16.33 1.10
N ILE A 198 6.58 15.71 2.25
CA ILE A 198 5.25 15.27 2.68
C ILE A 198 4.50 16.43 3.33
N ASP A 199 3.27 16.67 2.86
CA ASP A 199 2.36 17.64 3.44
C ASP A 199 1.49 16.97 4.52
N LEU A 200 1.88 17.12 5.79
CA LEU A 200 1.14 16.58 6.92
C LEU A 200 -0.27 17.18 7.08
N SER A 201 -0.55 18.37 6.54
CA SER A 201 -1.89 18.96 6.61
C SER A 201 -2.92 18.20 5.77
N SER A 202 -2.43 17.52 4.72
CA SER A 202 -3.22 16.63 3.86
C SER A 202 -3.48 15.25 4.48
N LEU A 203 -2.86 14.93 5.63
CA LEU A 203 -2.97 13.62 6.24
C LEU A 203 -4.41 13.31 6.65
N ARG A 204 -4.95 12.21 6.15
CA ARG A 204 -6.23 11.62 6.56
C ARG A 204 -5.99 10.17 6.94
N HIS A 205 -6.71 9.67 7.94
CA HIS A 205 -6.53 8.29 8.38
C HIS A 205 -7.85 7.66 8.84
N THR A 206 -7.86 6.33 8.84
CA THR A 206 -8.93 5.49 9.35
C THR A 206 -8.33 4.32 10.13
N GLY A 207 -9.10 3.79 11.08
CA GLY A 207 -8.63 2.81 12.05
C GLY A 207 -7.91 3.45 13.23
N GLY A 208 -7.57 2.62 14.22
CA GLY A 208 -6.89 3.07 15.42
C GLY A 208 -5.41 3.34 15.15
N ILE A 209 -4.94 4.55 15.46
CA ILE A 209 -3.50 4.83 15.58
C ILE A 209 -2.99 3.95 16.73
N GLN A 210 -2.08 3.02 16.42
CA GLN A 210 -1.56 2.11 17.43
C GLN A 210 -0.56 2.84 18.35
N ALA A 211 -0.63 2.57 19.64
CA ALA A 211 0.30 3.12 20.61
C ALA A 211 1.75 2.72 20.26
N VAL A 212 2.66 3.69 20.38
CA VAL A 212 4.09 3.49 20.12
C VAL A 212 4.74 2.94 21.39
N GLN A 213 5.52 1.87 21.26
CA GLN A 213 6.33 1.36 22.36
C GLN A 213 7.74 1.92 22.26
N ARG A 214 8.19 2.61 23.32
CA ARG A 214 9.58 3.01 23.52
C ARG A 214 10.45 1.84 23.98
#